data_AF-A0A352S3L0-F1
#
_entry.id   AF-A0A352S3L0-F1
#
_cell.length_a   1.000
_cell.length_b   1.000
_cell.length_c   1.000
_cell.angle_alpha   90.00
_cell.angle_beta   90.00
_cell.angle_gamma   90.00
#
_symmetry.space_group_name_H-M   'P 1'
#
loop_
_entity.id
_entity.type
_entity.pdbx_description
1 polymer ?
#
loop_
_entity_poly.entity_id
_entity_poly.type
_entity_poly.pdbx_seq_one_letter_code
_entity_poly.pdbx_strand_id
1 'polypeptide(L)' 'ARYTVATLLEIPRMRPQPYRLVLDGEARDLHAAVVVVANTAYFGAGMAICPDADPTDGLLDVCVVGDAGRIELLR' A
#
# COMPACT_ATOMS: atom_id res chain seq x y z
N ALA A 1 -5.59 -16.01 11.26
CA ALA A 1 -4.55 -15.00 11.60
C ALA A 1 -3.13 -15.39 11.15
N ARG A 2 -2.72 -16.67 11.18
CA ARG A 2 -1.32 -17.08 10.88
C ARG A 2 -0.82 -16.69 9.48
N TYR A 3 -1.65 -16.81 8.44
CA TYR A 3 -1.29 -16.47 7.06
C TYR A 3 -0.95 -14.99 6.91
N THR A 4 -1.82 -14.12 7.42
CA THR A 4 -1.65 -12.67 7.38
C THR A 4 -0.39 -12.18 8.08
N VAL A 5 -0.13 -12.66 9.30
CA VAL A 5 1.06 -12.26 10.05
C VAL A 5 2.32 -12.73 9.34
N ALA A 6 2.30 -13.92 8.72
CA ALA A 6 3.41 -14.40 7.90
C ALA A 6 3.64 -13.52 6.67
N THR A 7 2.58 -13.13 5.94
CA THR A 7 2.70 -12.20 4.81
C THR A 7 3.32 -10.87 5.25
N LEU A 8 2.91 -10.33 6.40
CA LEU A 8 3.42 -9.07 6.94
C LEU A 8 4.88 -9.16 7.36
N LEU A 9 5.31 -10.29 7.94
CA LEU A 9 6.71 -10.51 8.32
C LEU A 9 7.65 -10.66 7.11
N GLU A 10 7.11 -10.99 5.94
CA GLU A 10 7.88 -11.09 4.70
C GLU A 10 8.03 -9.74 3.98
N ILE A 11 7.14 -8.77 4.20
CA ILE A 11 7.21 -7.43 3.56
C ILE A 11 8.58 -6.75 3.75
N PRO A 12 9.20 -6.73 4.95
CA PRO A 12 10.53 -6.14 5.15
C PRO A 12 11.66 -6.85 4.40
N ARG A 13 11.44 -8.10 3.95
CA ARG A 13 12.41 -8.90 3.18
C ARG A 13 12.26 -8.71 1.68
N MET A 14 11.17 -8.09 1.24
CA MET A 14 10.91 -7.81 -0.18
C MET A 14 11.85 -6.71 -0.65
N ARG A 15 12.52 -6.94 -1.78
CA ARG A 15 13.43 -5.97 -2.37
C ARG A 15 12.63 -4.99 -3.22
N PRO A 16 12.81 -3.66 -3.08
CA PRO A 16 12.17 -2.71 -3.95
C PRO A 16 12.43 -3.02 -5.43
N GLN A 17 11.39 -2.96 -6.24
CA GLN A 17 11.43 -3.13 -7.70
C GLN A 17 10.87 -1.87 -8.37
N PRO A 18 11.25 -1.58 -9.62
CA PRO A 18 10.67 -0.46 -10.36
C PRO A 18 9.19 -0.73 -10.70
N TYR A 19 8.33 0.26 -10.43
CA TYR A 19 6.92 0.29 -10.76
C TYR A 19 6.59 1.56 -11.53
N ARG A 20 5.64 1.45 -12.46
CA ARG A 20 4.92 2.57 -13.05
C ARG A 20 3.47 2.53 -12.57
N LEU A 21 3.07 3.51 -11.77
CA LEU A 21 1.69 3.69 -11.36
C LEU A 21 1.03 4.76 -12.22
N VAL A 22 -0.19 4.51 -12.68
CA VAL A 22 -1.03 5.52 -13.33
C VAL A 22 -2.25 5.72 -12.44
N LEU A 23 -2.30 6.85 -11.76
CA LEU A 23 -3.34 7.19 -10.79
C LEU A 23 -4.08 8.41 -11.32
N ASP A 24 -5.38 8.27 -11.55
CA ASP A 24 -6.24 9.37 -12.01
C ASP A 24 -5.69 10.09 -13.28
N GLY A 25 -5.03 9.32 -14.16
CA GLY A 25 -4.41 9.81 -15.38
C GLY A 25 -2.96 10.30 -15.24
N GLU A 26 -2.45 10.43 -14.02
CA GLU A 26 -1.07 10.84 -13.75
C GLU A 26 -0.14 9.63 -13.59
N ALA A 27 0.91 9.58 -14.42
CA ALA A 27 1.92 8.54 -14.35
C ALA A 27 3.03 8.91 -13.34
N ARG A 28 3.41 7.93 -12.51
CA ARG A 28 4.50 8.04 -11.52
C ARG A 28 5.39 6.79 -11.61
N ASP A 29 6.67 7.00 -11.86
CA ASP A 29 7.68 5.96 -11.84
C ASP A 29 8.36 5.95 -10.46
N LEU A 30 8.38 4.81 -9.79
CA LEU A 30 8.89 4.68 -8.41
C LEU A 30 9.46 3.30 -8.12
N HIS A 31 10.24 3.17 -7.05
CA HIS A 31 10.69 1.88 -6.54
C HIS A 31 9.93 1.51 -5.27
N ALA A 32 9.31 0.32 -5.25
CA ALA A 32 8.53 -0.15 -4.12
C ALA A 32 8.81 -1.63 -3.84
N ALA A 33 8.81 -2.01 -2.58
CA ALA A 33 8.75 -3.41 -2.18
C ALA A 33 7.32 -3.95 -2.28
N VAL A 34 6.33 -3.12 -1.92
CA VAL A 34 4.90 -3.45 -1.97
C VAL A 34 4.09 -2.20 -2.37
N VAL A 35 3.07 -2.40 -3.18
CA VAL A 35 2.02 -1.41 -3.43
C VAL A 35 0.70 -2.03 -2.97
N VAL A 36 -0.02 -1.34 -2.09
CA VAL A 36 -1.32 -1.74 -1.57
C VAL A 36 -2.38 -0.79 -2.09
N VAL A 37 -3.45 -1.35 -2.66
CA VAL A 37 -4.65 -0.61 -3.06
C VAL A 37 -5.77 -1.03 -2.12
N ALA A 38 -6.32 -0.10 -1.37
CA ALA A 38 -7.24 -0.36 -0.27
C ALA A 38 -8.56 0.39 -0.46
N ASN A 39 -9.67 -0.30 -0.19
CA ASN A 39 -11.01 0.29 -0.12
C ASN A 39 -11.43 0.60 1.33
N THR A 40 -10.68 0.13 2.31
CA THR A 40 -10.98 0.28 3.75
C THR A 40 -9.69 0.40 4.52
N ALA A 41 -9.74 1.06 5.67
CA ALA A 41 -8.54 1.33 6.45
C ALA A 41 -7.74 0.12 6.93
N TYR A 42 -8.44 -0.97 7.23
CA TYR A 42 -7.86 -2.14 7.87
C TYR A 42 -7.87 -3.34 6.94
N PHE A 43 -6.72 -4.02 6.82
CA PHE A 43 -6.67 -5.35 6.25
C PHE A 43 -5.78 -6.24 7.08
N GLY A 44 -5.95 -7.56 6.92
CA GLY A 44 -5.05 -8.50 7.54
C GLY A 44 -4.98 -8.41 9.06
N ALA A 45 -5.96 -9.02 9.74
CA ALA A 45 -5.97 -9.15 11.21
C ALA A 45 -5.92 -7.81 11.96
N GLY A 46 -6.44 -6.73 11.37
CA GLY A 46 -6.61 -5.43 12.02
C GLY A 46 -5.47 -4.44 11.79
N MET A 47 -4.61 -4.65 10.79
CA MET A 47 -3.57 -3.68 10.47
C MET A 47 -4.14 -2.50 9.68
N ALA A 48 -3.96 -1.29 10.20
CA ALA A 48 -4.30 -0.04 9.53
C ALA A 48 -3.20 0.34 8.52
N ILE A 49 -3.37 -0.02 7.24
CA ILE A 49 -2.38 0.31 6.19
C ILE A 49 -2.64 1.66 5.53
N CYS A 50 -3.92 1.99 5.36
CA CYS A 50 -4.41 3.22 4.75
C CYS A 50 -5.44 3.78 5.74
N PRO A 51 -5.02 4.32 6.90
CA PRO A 51 -5.93 4.66 8.00
C PRO A 51 -7.09 5.57 7.60
N ASP A 52 -6.90 6.37 6.55
CA ASP A 52 -7.89 7.32 6.04
C ASP A 52 -8.83 6.74 4.98
N ALA A 53 -8.67 5.47 4.60
CA ALA A 53 -9.48 4.86 3.54
C ALA A 53 -10.94 4.67 3.96
N ASP A 54 -11.84 5.33 3.23
CA ASP A 54 -13.28 5.32 3.42
C ASP A 54 -13.99 4.55 2.29
N PRO A 55 -14.68 3.44 2.57
CA PRO A 55 -15.38 2.68 1.54
C PRO A 55 -16.57 3.42 0.91
N THR A 56 -16.94 4.60 1.41
CA THR A 56 -18.12 5.37 1.00
C THR A 56 -17.81 6.62 0.17
N ASP A 57 -16.53 6.99 0.03
CA ASP A 57 -16.11 8.20 -0.68
C ASP A 57 -15.96 8.01 -2.21
N GLY A 58 -16.00 6.77 -2.68
CA GLY A 58 -15.85 6.40 -4.08
C GLY A 58 -14.41 6.39 -4.58
N LEU A 59 -13.43 6.44 -3.67
CA LEU A 59 -11.99 6.44 -3.95
C LEU A 59 -11.35 5.11 -3.51
N LEU A 60 -10.10 4.90 -3.95
CA LEU A 60 -9.24 3.78 -3.52
C LEU A 60 -7.92 4.31 -3.01
N ASP A 61 -7.51 4.00 -1.80
CA ASP A 61 -6.26 4.50 -1.24
C ASP A 61 -5.07 3.64 -1.64
N VAL A 62 -3.98 4.29 -2.05
CA VAL A 62 -2.77 3.60 -2.52
C VAL A 62 -1.61 3.86 -1.56
N CYS A 63 -1.19 2.82 -0.85
CA CYS A 63 -0.02 2.85 0.04
C CYS A 63 1.17 2.18 -0.63
N VAL A 64 2.31 2.87 -0.64
CA VAL A 64 3.55 2.38 -1.26
C VAL A 64 4.59 2.16 -0.15
N VAL A 65 5.11 0.95 -0.06
CA VAL A 65 6.11 0.54 0.93
C VAL A 65 7.41 0.21 0.21
N GLY A 66 8.52 0.88 0.51
CA GLY A 66 9.81 0.67 -0.18
C GLY A 66 10.92 1.65 0.21
N ASP A 67 11.87 1.87 -0.71
CA ASP A 67 13.15 2.61 -0.51
C ASP A 67 12.96 4.08 -0.13
N ALA A 68 11.73 4.60 -0.29
CA ALA A 68 11.37 5.96 0.11
C ALA A 68 10.94 6.07 1.59
N GLY A 69 11.03 5.00 2.38
CA GLY A 69 10.35 4.93 3.67
C GLY A 69 8.84 4.80 3.49
N ARG A 70 8.08 4.91 4.59
CA ARG A 70 6.62 4.83 4.59
C ARG A 70 6.04 6.12 3.99
N ILE A 71 6.06 6.27 2.66
CA ILE A 71 5.39 7.38 1.99
C ILE A 71 3.91 7.02 1.89
N GLU A 72 3.15 7.57 2.84
CA GLU A 72 1.69 7.67 2.77
C GLU A 72 1.40 8.67 1.66
N LEU A 73 1.18 8.16 0.44
CA LEU A 73 0.84 8.99 -0.71
C LEU A 73 -0.65 9.29 -0.60
N LEU A 74 -0.97 10.18 0.35
CA LEU A 74 -2.27 10.83 0.43
C LEU A 74 -2.53 11.54 -0.90
N ARG A 75 -3.71 11.34 -1.46
CA ARG A 75 -4.18 12.11 -2.61
C ARG A 75 -4.24 13.60 -2.28
#